data_AF-M6DDR1-F1
#
_entry.id   AF-M6DDR1-F1
#
_cell.length_a   1.000
_cell.length_b   1.000
_cell.length_c   1.000
_cell.angle_alpha   90.00
_cell.angle_beta   90.00
_cell.angle_gamma   90.00
#
_symmetry.space_group_name_H-M   'P 1'
#
loop_
_entity.id
_entity.type
_entity.pdbx_description
1 polymer ?
#
loop_
_entity_poly.entity_id
_entity_poly.type
_entity_poly.pdbx_seq_one_letter_code
_entity_poly.pdbx_strand_id
1 'polypeptide(L)'
;MSKTFYFFSFLLLFSNACMSSDVCSDTDKACNTKELLFSIFSTPKGIYLYSTQSYQGDLAKFGSSLDDSLYNICTSNKLFSSITDFTCSNILPVVSTSTHYLSNFPTDFGLPDNTEYPVRGPRGDIIANSWTNMFPGLQITLAEAGVISQNFWTFSNSGGVYNSADNCIDGTNMGAAGAIGSATDITTSWILSGAPACSESHPIICLCYRN
;
A
#
# COMPACT_ATOMS: atom_id res chain seq x y z
N MET A 1 29.65 -53.64 0.97
CA MET A 1 28.84 -53.12 -0.16
C MET A 1 28.03 -51.96 0.35
N SER A 2 28.40 -50.77 -0.11
CA SER A 2 27.83 -49.46 0.25
C SER A 2 26.52 -49.19 -0.52
N LYS A 3 25.56 -48.49 0.11
CA LYS A 3 24.67 -47.50 -0.52
C LYS A 3 23.77 -46.83 0.53
N THR A 4 24.42 -46.10 1.44
CA THR A 4 23.84 -44.88 2.04
C THR A 4 24.42 -43.71 1.23
N PHE A 5 23.71 -42.59 1.09
CA PHE A 5 24.02 -41.37 0.31
C PHE A 5 23.36 -41.26 -1.07
N TYR A 6 22.07 -40.88 -1.10
CA TYR A 6 21.48 -40.08 -2.19
C TYR A 6 20.28 -39.26 -1.68
N PHE A 7 20.45 -38.51 -0.58
CA PHE A 7 19.47 -37.50 -0.15
C PHE A 7 20.13 -36.20 0.34
N PHE A 8 21.29 -35.88 -0.25
CA PHE A 8 22.04 -34.66 0.07
C PHE A 8 22.65 -34.01 -1.19
N SER A 9 21.95 -34.10 -2.33
CA SER A 9 22.42 -33.57 -3.62
C SER A 9 21.33 -32.77 -4.35
N PHE A 10 20.54 -31.99 -3.60
CA PHE A 10 19.65 -30.95 -4.15
C PHE A 10 19.76 -29.61 -3.39
N LEU A 11 20.90 -29.39 -2.70
CA LEU A 11 21.16 -28.20 -1.89
C LEU A 11 22.47 -27.48 -2.26
N LEU A 12 23.04 -27.76 -3.44
CA LEU A 12 24.32 -27.19 -3.89
C LEU A 12 24.23 -26.43 -5.23
N LEU A 13 23.03 -26.09 -5.71
CA LEU A 13 22.84 -25.39 -7.00
C LEU A 13 22.54 -23.89 -6.90
N PHE A 14 22.71 -23.25 -5.74
CA PHE A 14 22.62 -21.78 -5.62
C PHE A 14 23.89 -21.08 -5.15
N SER A 15 25.00 -21.81 -4.96
CA SER A 15 26.30 -21.23 -4.70
C SER A 15 27.13 -21.23 -5.98
N ASN A 16 27.22 -20.06 -6.62
CA ASN A 16 28.18 -19.62 -7.65
C ASN A 16 27.53 -19.12 -8.95
N ALA A 17 27.06 -17.87 -8.91
CA ALA A 17 27.06 -16.99 -10.09
C ALA A 17 27.21 -15.53 -9.63
N CYS A 18 28.44 -15.15 -9.26
CA CYS A 18 29.03 -13.83 -9.48
C CYS A 18 30.49 -13.87 -9.01
N MET A 19 31.34 -14.55 -9.78
CA MET A 19 32.72 -14.11 -9.93
C MET A 19 32.78 -13.31 -11.23
N SER A 20 32.69 -12.00 -11.13
CA SER A 20 33.33 -11.10 -12.09
C SER A 20 33.82 -9.90 -11.30
N SER A 21 35.09 -9.60 -11.50
CA SER A 21 35.85 -8.54 -10.89
C SER A 21 35.22 -7.18 -11.15
N ASP A 22 34.50 -6.65 -10.15
CA ASP A 22 34.46 -5.23 -9.85
C ASP A 22 34.45 -5.11 -8.33
N VAL A 23 35.32 -4.22 -7.86
CA VAL A 23 35.60 -3.96 -6.46
C VAL A 23 34.27 -3.61 -5.78
N CYS A 24 33.77 -4.48 -4.90
CA CYS A 24 32.73 -4.11 -3.96
C CYS A 24 33.35 -3.04 -3.05
N SER A 25 33.06 -1.79 -3.36
CA SER A 25 33.40 -0.68 -2.49
C SER A 25 32.63 -0.86 -1.19
N ASP A 26 33.23 -0.56 -0.04
CA ASP A 26 32.58 -0.58 1.29
C ASP A 26 31.36 0.37 1.41
N THR A 27 30.95 0.98 0.29
CA THR A 27 29.78 1.83 0.11
C THR A 27 28.56 1.10 -0.48
N ASP A 28 28.73 -0.13 -0.99
CA ASP A 28 27.68 -0.87 -1.67
C ASP A 28 26.95 -1.83 -0.71
N LYS A 29 25.84 -1.34 -0.14
CA LYS A 29 24.94 -2.07 0.78
C LYS A 29 24.40 -3.41 0.26
N ALA A 30 24.60 -3.71 -1.02
CA ALA A 30 24.10 -4.92 -1.66
C ALA A 30 24.92 -6.19 -1.35
N CYS A 31 26.13 -6.07 -0.78
CA CYS A 31 27.04 -7.20 -0.60
C CYS A 31 27.22 -7.70 0.84
N ASN A 32 26.52 -7.12 1.83
CA ASN A 32 26.63 -7.53 3.23
C ASN A 32 25.31 -8.09 3.76
N THR A 33 25.24 -9.42 3.92
CA THR A 33 24.08 -10.12 4.47
C THR A 33 23.75 -9.68 5.90
N LYS A 34 24.70 -9.10 6.65
CA LYS A 34 24.42 -8.49 7.96
C LYS A 34 23.71 -7.15 7.82
N GLU A 35 24.04 -6.30 6.85
CA GLU A 35 23.32 -5.04 6.62
C GLU A 35 21.92 -5.26 6.07
N LEU A 36 21.72 -6.31 5.25
CA LEU A 36 20.39 -6.74 4.83
C LEU A 36 19.54 -7.26 6.01
N LEU A 37 20.17 -7.87 7.03
CA LEU A 37 19.49 -8.24 8.27
C LEU A 37 19.21 -7.02 9.17
N PHE A 38 20.15 -6.06 9.26
CA PHE A 38 19.96 -4.83 10.05
C PHE A 38 18.93 -3.87 9.41
N SER A 39 18.76 -3.87 8.09
CA SER A 39 17.73 -3.05 7.42
C SER A 39 16.32 -3.49 7.82
N ILE A 40 16.09 -4.80 8.01
CA ILE A 40 14.80 -5.35 8.48
C ILE A 40 14.45 -4.86 9.90
N PHE A 41 15.46 -4.60 10.75
CA PHE A 41 15.26 -4.10 12.12
C PHE A 41 15.29 -2.58 12.27
N SER A 42 15.57 -1.82 11.20
CA SER A 42 15.73 -0.36 11.25
C SER A 42 14.67 0.43 10.49
N THR A 43 13.70 -0.25 9.85
CA THR A 43 12.60 0.44 9.18
C THR A 43 11.86 1.35 10.17
N PRO A 44 11.77 2.67 9.90
CA PRO A 44 11.11 3.60 10.81
C PRO A 44 9.66 3.21 11.08
N LYS A 45 9.18 3.49 12.29
CA LYS A 45 7.74 3.37 12.60
C LYS A 45 6.93 4.28 11.65
N GLY A 46 5.74 3.83 11.30
CA GLY A 46 4.82 4.57 10.46
C GLY A 46 3.73 3.71 9.85
N ILE A 47 2.84 4.38 9.14
CA ILE A 47 1.81 3.79 8.30
C ILE A 47 2.34 3.82 6.86
N TYR A 48 2.64 2.66 6.29
CA TYR A 48 3.22 2.57 4.95
C TYR A 48 2.14 2.39 3.90
N LEU A 49 2.09 3.30 2.93
CA LEU A 49 1.19 3.21 1.78
C LEU A 49 1.83 2.44 0.63
N TYR A 50 1.02 1.67 -0.09
CA TYR A 50 1.39 1.00 -1.33
C TYR A 50 0.20 0.92 -2.28
N SER A 51 0.45 0.84 -3.58
CA SER A 51 -0.60 0.68 -4.59
C SER A 51 -0.78 -0.77 -5.02
N THR A 52 -1.98 -1.08 -5.50
CA THR A 52 -2.29 -2.31 -6.21
C THR A 52 -2.16 -2.13 -7.72
N GLN A 53 -2.38 -3.22 -8.47
CA GLN A 53 -2.79 -3.11 -9.88
C GLN A 53 -4.15 -2.38 -10.03
N SER A 54 -4.52 -2.01 -11.25
CA SER A 54 -5.80 -1.34 -11.52
C SER A 54 -6.99 -2.31 -11.53
N TYR A 55 -8.15 -1.84 -11.07
CA TYR A 55 -9.43 -2.55 -11.04
C TYR A 55 -10.55 -1.67 -11.55
N GLN A 56 -11.56 -2.28 -12.18
CA GLN A 56 -12.84 -1.61 -12.40
C GLN A 56 -13.57 -1.39 -11.06
N GLY A 57 -14.54 -0.48 -11.06
CA GLY A 57 -15.28 -0.07 -9.87
C GLY A 57 -16.24 -1.14 -9.32
N ASP A 58 -16.41 -2.30 -9.98
CA ASP A 58 -17.15 -3.45 -9.47
C ASP A 58 -16.36 -4.27 -8.43
N LEU A 59 -15.81 -3.56 -7.45
CA LEU A 59 -14.88 -4.08 -6.44
C LEU A 59 -15.52 -5.12 -5.49
N ALA A 60 -16.83 -5.10 -5.26
CA ALA A 60 -17.50 -6.02 -4.36
C ALA A 60 -17.46 -7.50 -4.83
N LYS A 61 -17.02 -7.78 -6.06
CA LYS A 61 -16.91 -9.15 -6.60
C LYS A 61 -15.74 -9.96 -6.03
N PHE A 62 -14.83 -9.34 -5.28
CA PHE A 62 -13.62 -9.98 -4.75
C PHE A 62 -13.81 -10.52 -3.30
N GLY A 63 -15.04 -10.56 -2.80
CA GLY A 63 -15.37 -10.98 -1.43
C GLY A 63 -16.89 -11.09 -1.21
N SER A 64 -17.29 -11.29 0.05
CA SER A 64 -18.71 -11.33 0.47
C SER A 64 -19.35 -9.96 0.62
N SER A 65 -18.53 -8.93 0.78
CA SER A 65 -18.92 -7.52 0.91
C SER A 65 -17.86 -6.64 0.25
N LEU A 66 -18.14 -5.34 0.11
CA LEU A 66 -17.15 -4.37 -0.36
C LEU A 66 -15.94 -4.31 0.58
N ASP A 67 -16.17 -4.27 1.90
CA ASP A 67 -15.10 -4.25 2.90
C ASP A 67 -14.19 -5.49 2.78
N ASP A 68 -14.78 -6.69 2.72
CA ASP A 68 -14.03 -7.94 2.55
C ASP A 68 -13.25 -7.95 1.24
N SER A 69 -13.85 -7.45 0.17
CA SER A 69 -13.23 -7.38 -1.15
C SER A 69 -11.99 -6.48 -1.15
N LEU A 70 -12.12 -5.29 -0.59
CA LEU A 70 -11.03 -4.32 -0.49
C LEU A 70 -9.89 -4.87 0.39
N TYR A 71 -10.22 -5.54 1.50
CA TYR A 71 -9.23 -6.21 2.34
C TYR A 71 -8.51 -7.35 1.60
N ASN A 72 -9.23 -8.19 0.86
CA ASN A 72 -8.67 -9.27 0.06
C ASN A 72 -7.72 -8.73 -1.04
N ILE A 73 -8.14 -7.65 -1.72
CA ILE A 73 -7.31 -6.96 -2.72
C ILE A 73 -6.00 -6.48 -2.07
N CYS A 74 -6.08 -5.75 -0.96
CA CYS A 74 -4.90 -5.19 -0.31
C CYS A 74 -3.96 -6.27 0.24
N THR A 75 -4.52 -7.31 0.87
CA THR A 75 -3.75 -8.43 1.42
C THR A 75 -3.00 -9.18 0.32
N SER A 76 -3.67 -9.46 -0.80
CA SER A 76 -3.06 -10.19 -1.93
C SER A 76 -1.94 -9.39 -2.61
N ASN A 77 -2.08 -8.05 -2.69
CA ASN A 77 -1.09 -7.18 -3.31
C ASN A 77 0.09 -6.85 -2.40
N LYS A 78 -0.04 -7.00 -1.08
CA LYS A 78 1.04 -6.68 -0.13
C LYS A 78 2.34 -7.44 -0.42
N LEU A 79 2.24 -8.72 -0.81
CA LEU A 79 3.41 -9.56 -1.10
C LEU A 79 4.30 -8.96 -2.21
N PHE A 80 3.70 -8.22 -3.13
CA PHE A 80 4.38 -7.60 -4.26
C PHE A 80 4.61 -6.10 -4.07
N SER A 81 4.28 -5.57 -2.89
CA SER A 81 4.46 -4.16 -2.58
C SER A 81 5.94 -3.83 -2.38
N SER A 82 6.32 -2.61 -2.75
CA SER A 82 7.69 -2.08 -2.60
C SER A 82 7.94 -1.48 -1.22
N ILE A 83 7.09 -1.76 -0.22
CA ILE A 83 7.23 -1.18 1.12
C ILE A 83 8.48 -1.72 1.80
N THR A 84 9.21 -0.83 2.46
CA THR A 84 10.40 -1.19 3.24
C THR A 84 10.06 -1.85 4.57
N ASP A 85 8.83 -1.70 5.06
CA ASP A 85 8.35 -2.39 6.27
C ASP A 85 7.64 -3.70 5.93
N PHE A 86 8.40 -4.77 5.75
CA PHE A 86 7.82 -6.10 5.50
C PHE A 86 7.18 -6.74 6.74
N THR A 87 7.38 -6.15 7.93
CA THR A 87 6.92 -6.71 9.20
C THR A 87 5.60 -6.11 9.69
N CYS A 88 5.15 -4.99 9.10
CA CYS A 88 3.80 -4.50 9.32
C CYS A 88 2.80 -5.62 9.00
N SER A 89 1.71 -5.75 9.75
CA SER A 89 0.80 -6.89 9.63
C SER A 89 -0.66 -6.47 9.52
N ASN A 90 -1.03 -5.31 10.07
CA ASN A 90 -2.36 -4.76 9.92
C ASN A 90 -2.46 -4.06 8.56
N ILE A 91 -3.42 -4.46 7.75
CA ILE A 91 -3.61 -3.98 6.38
C ILE A 91 -4.99 -3.35 6.29
N LEU A 92 -5.10 -2.15 5.72
CA LEU A 92 -6.39 -1.52 5.46
C LEU A 92 -6.41 -0.94 4.03
N PRO A 93 -7.56 -0.97 3.35
CA PRO A 93 -7.74 -0.27 2.09
C PRO A 93 -7.94 1.23 2.31
N VAL A 94 -7.32 2.07 1.48
CA VAL A 94 -7.53 3.52 1.47
C VAL A 94 -8.71 3.85 0.54
N VAL A 95 -9.86 3.25 0.83
CA VAL A 95 -11.15 3.47 0.15
C VAL A 95 -12.21 3.59 1.24
N SER A 96 -13.10 4.60 1.15
CA SER A 96 -14.21 4.73 2.09
C SER A 96 -15.36 3.81 1.72
N THR A 97 -16.00 3.22 2.72
CA THR A 97 -17.23 2.42 2.60
C THR A 97 -18.32 3.00 3.49
N SER A 98 -19.55 2.51 3.36
CA SER A 98 -20.69 2.96 4.16
C SER A 98 -20.56 2.62 5.65
N THR A 99 -19.69 1.68 5.99
CA THR A 99 -19.38 1.21 7.35
C THR A 99 -18.10 1.83 7.90
N HIS A 100 -17.10 2.08 7.04
CA HIS A 100 -15.78 2.54 7.41
C HIS A 100 -15.29 3.65 6.46
N TYR A 101 -15.26 4.89 6.95
CA TYR A 101 -14.73 6.00 6.17
C TYR A 101 -13.32 6.38 6.63
N LEU A 102 -12.53 6.87 5.67
CA LEU A 102 -11.07 7.02 5.82
C LEU A 102 -10.68 7.85 7.04
N SER A 103 -11.35 8.98 7.28
CA SER A 103 -10.99 9.83 8.41
C SER A 103 -11.30 9.23 9.80
N ASN A 104 -12.05 8.13 9.87
CA ASN A 104 -12.39 7.45 11.13
C ASN A 104 -11.59 6.16 11.40
N PHE A 105 -10.64 5.81 10.52
CA PHE A 105 -9.82 4.61 10.70
C PHE A 105 -9.15 4.49 12.08
N PRO A 106 -8.70 5.58 12.74
CA PRO A 106 -8.20 5.50 14.12
C PRO A 106 -9.22 4.93 15.09
N THR A 107 -10.49 5.31 14.97
CA THR A 107 -11.59 4.81 15.83
C THR A 107 -12.00 3.39 15.44
N ASP A 108 -12.16 3.12 14.14
CA ASP A 108 -12.73 1.87 13.64
C ASP A 108 -11.75 0.69 13.77
N PHE A 109 -10.46 0.97 13.57
CA PHE A 109 -9.42 -0.06 13.46
C PHE A 109 -8.28 0.10 14.47
N GLY A 110 -8.29 1.15 15.30
CA GLY A 110 -7.17 1.45 16.19
C GLY A 110 -5.92 1.91 15.43
N LEU A 111 -6.08 2.47 14.23
CA LEU A 111 -4.96 3.00 13.44
C LEU A 111 -4.23 4.11 14.24
N PRO A 112 -2.90 4.01 14.44
CA PRO A 112 -2.16 5.03 15.18
C PRO A 112 -2.28 6.41 14.52
N ASP A 113 -2.67 7.42 15.30
CA ASP A 113 -2.82 8.80 14.82
C ASP A 113 -2.07 9.78 15.71
N ASN A 114 -0.75 9.77 15.58
CA ASN A 114 0.16 10.68 16.27
C ASN A 114 1.45 10.86 15.46
N THR A 115 2.30 11.79 15.89
CA THR A 115 3.54 12.14 15.19
C THR A 115 4.63 11.05 15.23
N GLU A 116 4.51 10.05 16.10
CA GLU A 116 5.43 8.90 16.14
C GLU A 116 5.10 7.85 15.05
N TYR A 117 3.88 7.88 14.51
CA TYR A 117 3.40 7.05 13.42
C TYR A 117 2.99 7.93 12.21
N PRO A 118 3.95 8.56 11.53
CA PRO A 118 3.64 9.32 10.32
C PRO A 118 3.20 8.39 9.19
N VAL A 119 2.45 8.95 8.24
CA VAL A 119 2.10 8.27 7.00
C VAL A 119 3.24 8.39 6.02
N ARG A 120 3.66 7.26 5.46
CA ARG A 120 4.87 7.13 4.64
C ARG A 120 4.58 6.50 3.29
N GLY A 121 5.35 6.89 2.29
CA GLY A 121 5.46 6.14 1.04
C GLY A 121 6.24 4.84 1.22
N PRO A 122 6.31 3.96 0.20
CA PRO A 122 6.96 2.66 0.31
C PRO A 122 8.43 2.73 0.76
N ARG A 123 9.15 3.78 0.35
CA ARG A 123 10.56 4.01 0.67
C ARG A 123 10.80 4.75 2.00
N GLY A 124 9.74 5.13 2.71
CA GLY A 124 9.81 5.81 4.00
C GLY A 124 9.65 7.33 3.98
N ASP A 125 9.53 7.95 2.80
CA ASP A 125 9.25 9.38 2.63
C ASP A 125 7.96 9.78 3.38
N ILE A 126 7.97 10.87 4.14
CA ILE A 126 6.81 11.29 4.95
C ILE A 126 5.81 12.03 4.07
N ILE A 127 4.58 11.51 4.01
CA ILE A 127 3.45 12.09 3.28
C ILE A 127 2.61 12.97 4.22
N ALA A 128 2.45 12.55 5.48
CA ALA A 128 1.79 13.32 6.52
C ALA A 128 2.34 12.94 7.90
N ASN A 129 2.29 13.88 8.85
CA ASN A 129 2.82 13.65 10.21
C ASN A 129 1.96 12.69 11.04
N SER A 130 0.69 12.50 10.68
CA SER A 130 -0.23 11.53 11.27
C SER A 130 -1.32 11.20 10.24
N TRP A 131 -2.18 10.24 10.56
CA TRP A 131 -3.30 9.88 9.68
C TRP A 131 -4.28 11.04 9.48
N THR A 132 -4.74 11.67 10.55
CA THR A 132 -5.68 12.80 10.47
C THR A 132 -5.07 13.99 9.72
N ASN A 133 -3.74 14.16 9.80
CA ASN A 133 -3.04 15.21 9.08
C ASN A 133 -3.00 15.02 7.54
N MET A 134 -3.41 13.88 6.99
CA MET A 134 -3.53 13.71 5.53
C MET A 134 -4.70 14.51 4.93
N PHE A 135 -5.81 14.63 5.66
CA PHE A 135 -7.05 15.21 5.12
C PHE A 135 -7.03 16.73 4.88
N PRO A 136 -6.32 17.57 5.67
CA PRO A 136 -6.12 18.97 5.31
C PRO A 136 -5.11 19.19 4.16
N GLY A 137 -4.30 18.17 3.83
CA GLY A 137 -3.31 18.21 2.75
C GLY A 137 -2.12 17.28 3.01
N LEU A 138 -1.35 17.01 1.96
CA LEU A 138 -0.14 16.19 2.00
C LEU A 138 1.11 17.08 2.04
N GLN A 139 2.21 16.58 2.60
CA GLN A 139 3.51 17.28 2.59
C GLN A 139 4.22 17.16 1.24
N ILE A 140 4.06 16.02 0.59
CA ILE A 140 4.56 15.70 -0.75
C ILE A 140 3.46 14.94 -1.49
N THR A 141 3.54 14.91 -2.82
CA THR A 141 2.58 14.14 -3.62
C THR A 141 2.74 12.64 -3.40
N LEU A 142 1.67 11.88 -3.58
CA LEU A 142 1.72 10.41 -3.52
C LEU A 142 2.66 9.83 -4.60
N ALA A 143 2.74 10.50 -5.75
CA ALA A 143 3.68 10.17 -6.82
C ALA A 143 5.15 10.40 -6.43
N GLU A 144 5.45 11.54 -5.82
CA GLU A 144 6.80 11.86 -5.33
C GLU A 144 7.26 10.89 -4.23
N ALA A 145 6.34 10.51 -3.33
CA ALA A 145 6.56 9.50 -2.30
C ALA A 145 6.69 8.07 -2.86
N GLY A 146 6.44 7.86 -4.15
CA GLY A 146 6.49 6.57 -4.83
C GLY A 146 5.34 5.63 -4.48
N VAL A 147 4.23 6.13 -3.95
CA VAL A 147 3.03 5.32 -3.64
C VAL A 147 2.33 4.91 -4.93
N ILE A 148 2.08 5.86 -5.82
CA ILE A 148 1.27 5.68 -7.02
C ILE A 148 1.49 6.84 -8.00
N SER A 149 1.40 6.63 -9.31
CA SER A 149 1.59 7.66 -10.34
C SER A 149 0.32 8.04 -11.12
N GLN A 150 -0.80 7.37 -10.85
CA GLN A 150 -2.08 7.54 -11.54
C GLN A 150 -3.22 7.78 -10.54
N ASN A 151 -4.38 8.22 -11.02
CA ASN A 151 -5.56 8.35 -10.18
C ASN A 151 -5.98 6.99 -9.61
N PHE A 152 -6.67 6.99 -8.47
CA PHE A 152 -6.99 5.77 -7.71
C PHE A 152 -8.38 5.85 -7.12
N TRP A 153 -9.04 4.72 -6.91
CA TRP A 153 -10.35 4.70 -6.25
C TRP A 153 -10.25 5.16 -4.80
N THR A 154 -11.19 6.02 -4.39
CA THR A 154 -11.31 6.47 -2.99
C THR A 154 -12.71 6.31 -2.43
N PHE A 155 -13.75 6.41 -3.27
CA PHE A 155 -15.16 6.41 -2.86
C PHE A 155 -15.44 7.40 -1.72
N SER A 156 -14.67 8.48 -1.69
CA SER A 156 -14.62 9.42 -0.58
C SER A 156 -14.85 10.84 -1.04
N ASN A 157 -15.43 11.65 -0.16
CA ASN A 157 -15.51 13.09 -0.29
C ASN A 157 -14.21 13.75 0.18
N SER A 158 -14.08 15.06 -0.08
CA SER A 158 -13.05 15.88 0.56
C SER A 158 -13.12 15.69 2.08
N GLY A 159 -11.98 15.41 2.71
CA GLY A 159 -11.90 15.17 4.15
C GLY A 159 -12.00 13.70 4.58
N GLY A 160 -12.07 12.74 3.64
CA GLY A 160 -11.99 11.31 3.98
C GLY A 160 -13.31 10.69 4.45
N VAL A 161 -14.44 11.34 4.17
CA VAL A 161 -15.78 10.83 4.48
C VAL A 161 -16.30 9.97 3.33
N TYR A 162 -17.14 8.98 3.58
CA TYR A 162 -17.78 8.18 2.53
C TYR A 162 -18.61 9.04 1.57
N ASN A 163 -18.45 8.82 0.27
CA ASN A 163 -19.25 9.44 -0.77
C ASN A 163 -20.41 8.51 -1.13
N SER A 164 -21.64 8.85 -0.71
CA SER A 164 -22.83 8.05 -0.98
C SER A 164 -23.33 8.13 -2.42
N ALA A 165 -22.83 9.08 -3.23
CA ALA A 165 -23.21 9.27 -4.62
C ALA A 165 -22.24 8.59 -5.59
N ASP A 166 -20.93 8.71 -5.34
CA ASP A 166 -19.88 8.25 -6.25
C ASP A 166 -19.06 7.10 -5.62
N ASN A 167 -19.68 5.92 -5.53
CA ASN A 167 -19.09 4.72 -4.93
C ASN A 167 -19.33 3.45 -5.75
N CYS A 168 -19.69 3.59 -7.02
CA CYS A 168 -20.00 2.45 -7.89
C CYS A 168 -21.15 1.57 -7.37
N ILE A 169 -22.12 2.16 -6.65
CA ILE A 169 -23.21 1.45 -5.96
C ILE A 169 -22.61 0.41 -4.99
N ASP A 170 -21.85 0.89 -4.02
CA ASP A 170 -21.06 0.08 -3.08
C ASP A 170 -20.18 -0.96 -3.79
N GLY A 171 -19.53 -0.52 -4.87
CA GLY A 171 -18.63 -1.35 -5.65
C GLY A 171 -19.31 -2.49 -6.41
N THR A 172 -20.61 -2.42 -6.71
CA THR A 172 -21.33 -3.49 -7.42
C THR A 172 -21.59 -3.17 -8.90
N ASN A 173 -21.34 -1.94 -9.35
CA ASN A 173 -21.81 -1.46 -10.65
C ASN A 173 -20.74 -0.71 -11.45
N MET A 174 -20.50 -1.15 -12.69
CA MET A 174 -19.55 -0.50 -13.62
C MET A 174 -20.15 0.67 -14.41
N GLY A 175 -21.47 0.82 -14.47
CA GLY A 175 -22.14 1.91 -15.18
C GLY A 175 -22.38 3.16 -14.33
N ALA A 176 -22.16 3.08 -13.02
CA ALA A 176 -22.26 4.20 -12.08
C ALA A 176 -20.97 5.05 -12.08
N ALA A 177 -20.98 6.13 -11.30
CA ALA A 177 -19.79 6.95 -11.03
C ALA A 177 -19.10 6.49 -9.73
N GLY A 178 -17.78 6.67 -9.67
CA GLY A 178 -16.97 6.35 -8.50
C GLY A 178 -15.95 7.45 -8.22
N ALA A 179 -15.83 7.89 -6.97
CA ALA A 179 -14.87 8.93 -6.61
C ALA A 179 -13.42 8.41 -6.69
N ILE A 180 -12.55 9.24 -7.27
CA ILE A 180 -11.11 8.99 -7.40
C ILE A 180 -10.26 10.08 -6.75
N GLY A 181 -9.10 9.69 -6.24
CA GLY A 181 -8.04 10.58 -5.78
C GLY A 181 -7.01 10.88 -6.86
N SER A 182 -6.21 11.92 -6.62
CA SER A 182 -5.11 12.37 -7.50
C SER A 182 -3.75 12.07 -6.86
N ALA A 183 -2.87 11.43 -7.62
CA ALA A 183 -1.51 11.12 -7.17
C ALA A 183 -0.59 12.34 -7.08
N THR A 184 -0.95 13.45 -7.73
CA THR A 184 -0.10 14.63 -7.93
C THR A 184 -0.62 15.88 -7.20
N ASP A 185 -1.69 15.75 -6.44
CA ASP A 185 -2.27 16.83 -5.64
C ASP A 185 -1.84 16.71 -4.17
N ILE A 186 -1.47 17.83 -3.55
CA ILE A 186 -1.10 17.93 -2.14
C ILE A 186 -2.15 18.66 -1.30
N THR A 187 -3.17 19.24 -1.93
CA THR A 187 -4.24 19.97 -1.26
C THR A 187 -5.30 18.99 -0.74
N THR A 188 -6.37 19.50 -0.13
CA THR A 188 -7.53 18.70 0.32
C THR A 188 -8.18 17.88 -0.79
N SER A 189 -7.90 18.17 -2.07
CA SER A 189 -8.46 17.50 -3.23
C SER A 189 -7.71 16.22 -3.64
N TRP A 190 -6.58 15.88 -2.99
CA TRP A 190 -5.85 14.64 -3.27
C TRP A 190 -6.72 13.38 -3.17
N ILE A 191 -7.76 13.41 -2.32
CA ILE A 191 -8.68 12.29 -2.06
C ILE A 191 -9.93 12.31 -2.96
N LEU A 192 -10.28 13.47 -3.53
CA LEU A 192 -11.42 13.63 -4.43
C LEU A 192 -11.04 14.61 -5.55
N SER A 193 -10.66 14.04 -6.69
CA SER A 193 -10.25 14.76 -7.90
C SER A 193 -11.24 14.63 -9.04
N GLY A 194 -12.20 13.71 -8.93
CA GLY A 194 -13.25 13.48 -9.92
C GLY A 194 -14.10 12.25 -9.59
N ALA A 195 -15.10 11.99 -10.44
CA ALA A 195 -15.99 10.84 -10.34
C ALA A 195 -16.22 10.20 -11.72
N PRO A 196 -15.21 9.52 -12.30
CA PRO A 196 -15.34 8.84 -13.58
C PRO A 196 -16.33 7.66 -13.51
N ALA A 197 -16.64 7.11 -14.68
CA ALA A 197 -17.43 5.89 -14.78
C ALA A 197 -16.67 4.70 -14.16
N CYS A 198 -17.39 3.86 -13.42
CA CYS A 198 -16.85 2.66 -12.77
C CYS A 198 -16.40 1.57 -13.75
N SER A 199 -16.61 1.77 -15.05
CA SER A 199 -16.05 0.95 -16.12
C SER A 199 -14.57 1.26 -16.37
N GLU A 200 -14.09 2.42 -15.96
CA GLU A 200 -12.66 2.75 -15.97
C GLU A 200 -11.91 1.90 -14.94
N SER A 201 -10.60 1.73 -15.17
CA SER A 201 -9.75 0.93 -14.30
C SER A 201 -8.79 1.82 -13.54
N HIS A 202 -8.97 1.88 -12.22
CA HIS A 202 -8.11 2.62 -11.31
C HIS A 202 -7.58 1.68 -10.21
N PRO A 203 -6.33 1.83 -9.78
CA PRO A 203 -5.77 1.08 -8.65
C PRO A 203 -6.38 1.53 -7.32
N ILE A 204 -6.06 0.77 -6.28
CA ILE A 204 -6.40 1.07 -4.89
C ILE A 204 -5.08 1.35 -4.17
N ILE A 205 -5.10 2.35 -3.28
CA ILE A 205 -4.04 2.51 -2.29
C ILE A 205 -4.41 1.65 -1.08
N CYS A 206 -3.43 0.94 -0.55
CA CYS A 206 -3.51 0.16 0.66
C CYS A 206 -2.50 0.70 1.67
N LEU A 207 -2.78 0.52 2.95
CA LEU A 207 -1.86 0.86 4.02
C LEU A 207 -1.47 -0.38 4.82
N CYS A 208 -0.31 -0.31 5.46
CA CYS A 208 0.17 -1.34 6.37
C CYS A 208 0.86 -0.71 7.58
N TYR A 209 0.56 -1.21 8.77
CA TYR A 209 1.12 -0.70 10.03
C TYR A 209 1.31 -1.81 11.08
N ARG A 210 2.09 -1.49 12.11
CA ARG A 210 2.33 -2.34 13.29
C ARG A 210 1.50 -1.81 14.46
N ASN A 211 0.97 -2.70 15.31
CA ASN A 211 0.42 -2.31 16.61
C ASN A 211 1.53 -1.93 17.60
#